data_AF-I9NJF8-F1
#
_entry.id   AF-I9NJF8-F1
#
_cell.length_a   1.000
_cell.length_b   1.000
_cell.length_c   1.000
_cell.angle_alpha   90.00
_cell.angle_beta   90.00
_cell.angle_gamma   90.00
#
_symmetry.space_group_name_H-M   'P 1'
#
loop_
_entity.id
_entity.type
_entity.pdbx_description
1 polymer ?
#
loop_
_entity_poly.entity_id
_entity_poly.type
_entity_poly.pdbx_seq_one_letter_code
_entity_poly.pdbx_strand_id
1 'polypeptide(L)'
;MSQAAKNVFVASRLPKRAGVSGWVATLPPRTPRPALGEAVSVDVAIIGGGFAGLSAAHRLSRLDPSVRVAVLEAGIISEGPAGANSGFIIDLPHEVSSDDFSGESEGKFRDSVLLQRSAIALATELAAENGWGKELFDPCGRYSIAMSAEGDKHLEAYSLQLARMGEAHRLLKGQEIEAVTGSRAFTSGLFSPGTVIIQPAAYIRGVADCLKEPMRLFERTPALSFERSGDGWLVKTPKGSVRAGKIIMANNGHAESFGFFRRRLLHVFTYASMTEEFDPARLGGERKWAATPALPMGTTVRRINTGGGDRILVRSRYSYNPSIEIGDADIHSAGRLHDGKFAHRFPGLAGVGMQYRWGGAMALTHNHVPAFGEIERGVFAACGCNGLGASNSTAAGIAAAERVLGHDSELGRVYSRMAAPVLLPPQPLTTIGAKIHLAYREWQAGTE
;
A
#
# COMPACT_ATOMS: atom_id res chain seq x y z
N MET A 1 -4.80 8.53 -47.29
CA MET A 1 -4.49 8.90 -45.90
C MET A 1 -5.29 7.99 -44.99
N SER A 2 -4.67 6.91 -44.51
CA SER A 2 -5.31 5.93 -43.62
C SER A 2 -5.58 6.60 -42.26
N GLN A 3 -6.84 6.61 -41.81
CA GLN A 3 -7.20 6.92 -40.42
C GLN A 3 -6.54 5.85 -39.54
N ALA A 4 -5.33 6.13 -39.04
CA ALA A 4 -4.75 5.36 -37.96
C ALA A 4 -5.79 5.35 -36.82
N ALA A 5 -6.23 4.15 -36.43
CA ALA A 5 -7.20 3.99 -35.35
C ALA A 5 -6.71 4.80 -34.14
N LYS A 6 -7.51 5.78 -33.70
CA LYS A 6 -7.19 6.51 -32.47
C LYS A 6 -7.22 5.49 -31.34
N ASN A 7 -6.08 5.23 -30.71
CA ASN A 7 -6.03 4.43 -29.48
C ASN A 7 -6.78 5.23 -28.41
N VAL A 8 -8.05 4.88 -28.18
CA VAL A 8 -8.92 5.44 -27.14
C VAL A 8 -9.01 4.40 -26.02
N PHE A 9 -8.58 4.78 -24.83
CA PHE A 9 -8.68 3.96 -23.63
C PHE A 9 -9.81 4.50 -22.76
N VAL A 10 -10.87 3.73 -22.58
CA VAL A 10 -12.05 4.11 -21.79
C VAL A 10 -12.09 3.30 -20.51
N ALA A 11 -12.26 3.97 -19.37
CA ALA A 11 -12.42 3.31 -18.09
C ALA A 11 -13.74 2.54 -18.05
N SER A 12 -13.69 1.21 -17.94
CA SER A 12 -14.86 0.36 -17.82
C SER A 12 -15.54 0.44 -16.45
N ARG A 13 -14.82 0.91 -15.43
CA ARG A 13 -15.29 1.08 -14.05
C ARG A 13 -14.48 2.15 -13.33
N LEU A 14 -15.15 2.84 -12.42
CA LEU A 14 -14.53 3.80 -11.50
C LEU A 14 -14.34 3.17 -10.11
N PRO A 15 -13.37 3.63 -9.31
CA PRO A 15 -13.21 3.14 -7.94
C PRO A 15 -14.48 3.41 -7.12
N LYS A 16 -14.95 2.38 -6.41
CA LYS A 16 -16.03 2.48 -5.43
C LYS A 16 -15.47 2.39 -4.02
N ARG A 17 -16.12 3.08 -3.08
CA ARG A 17 -15.73 3.09 -1.67
C ARG A 17 -16.50 2.02 -0.91
N ALA A 18 -15.81 1.31 -0.05
CA ALA A 18 -16.38 0.31 0.85
C ALA A 18 -16.35 0.80 2.30
N GLY A 19 -17.03 1.93 2.54
CA GLY A 19 -17.09 2.59 3.85
C GLY A 19 -15.93 3.54 4.14
N VAL A 20 -15.86 4.01 5.38
CA VAL A 20 -14.84 4.92 5.90
C VAL A 20 -13.92 4.15 6.83
N SER A 21 -12.60 4.21 6.61
CA SER A 21 -11.64 3.54 7.49
C SER A 21 -11.57 4.23 8.86
N GLY A 22 -11.25 3.48 9.91
CA GLY A 22 -11.04 4.06 11.25
C GLY A 22 -9.95 5.14 11.28
N TRP A 23 -8.97 5.06 10.38
CA TRP A 23 -7.95 6.09 10.20
C TRP A 23 -8.49 7.40 9.63
N VAL A 24 -9.47 7.34 8.72
CA VAL A 24 -10.10 8.55 8.19
C VAL A 24 -11.08 9.12 9.20
N ALA A 25 -11.84 8.26 9.88
CA ALA A 25 -12.87 8.65 10.84
C ALA A 25 -12.31 9.34 12.10
N THR A 26 -11.08 9.02 12.50
CA THR A 26 -10.40 9.60 13.67
C THR A 26 -9.63 10.89 13.37
N LEU A 27 -9.66 11.37 12.11
CA LEU A 27 -9.04 12.63 11.72
C LEU A 27 -10.08 13.75 11.59
N PRO A 28 -9.66 15.02 11.71
CA PRO A 28 -10.49 16.14 11.30
C PRO A 28 -10.98 15.98 9.84
N PRO A 29 -12.20 16.47 9.53
CA PRO A 29 -12.70 16.48 8.16
C PRO A 29 -11.70 17.13 7.20
N ARG A 30 -11.49 16.51 6.04
CA ARG A 30 -10.65 17.06 4.97
C ARG A 30 -11.50 17.98 4.09
N THR A 31 -10.99 19.17 3.80
CA THR A 31 -11.43 19.97 2.66
C THR A 31 -10.74 19.46 1.40
N PRO A 32 -11.45 18.84 0.44
CA PRO A 32 -10.81 18.34 -0.78
C PRO A 32 -10.30 19.49 -1.64
N ARG A 33 -9.23 19.24 -2.40
CA ARG A 33 -8.80 20.14 -3.47
C ARG A 33 -9.90 20.30 -4.53
N PRO A 34 -9.98 21.45 -5.22
CA PRO A 34 -11.00 21.68 -6.25
C PRO A 34 -11.01 20.59 -7.31
N ALA A 35 -12.21 20.21 -7.77
CA ALA A 35 -12.36 19.36 -8.93
C ALA A 35 -11.99 20.12 -10.21
N LEU A 36 -11.48 19.41 -11.22
CA LEU A 36 -11.21 20.01 -12.52
C LEU A 36 -12.52 20.40 -13.21
N GLY A 37 -12.70 21.70 -13.47
CA GLY A 37 -13.89 22.26 -14.13
C GLY A 37 -13.60 22.92 -15.48
N GLU A 38 -12.38 22.78 -15.99
CA GLU A 38 -11.91 23.48 -17.19
C GLU A 38 -10.96 22.61 -18.01
N ALA A 39 -10.57 23.10 -19.19
CA ALA A 39 -9.52 22.49 -19.98
C ALA A 39 -8.15 23.02 -19.53
N VAL A 40 -7.21 22.14 -19.21
CA VAL A 40 -5.84 22.49 -18.82
C VAL A 40 -4.81 21.80 -19.70
N SER A 41 -3.64 22.41 -19.85
CA SER A 41 -2.49 21.81 -20.54
C SER A 41 -1.34 21.66 -19.57
N VAL A 42 -0.77 20.46 -19.52
CA VAL A 42 0.32 20.08 -18.62
C VAL A 42 1.35 19.24 -19.37
N ASP A 43 2.50 19.05 -18.77
CA ASP A 43 3.56 18.21 -19.35
C ASP A 43 3.33 16.75 -18.97
N VAL A 44 2.85 16.49 -17.75
CA VAL A 44 2.51 15.16 -17.25
C VAL A 44 1.13 15.13 -16.57
N ALA A 45 0.26 14.20 -16.98
CA ALA A 45 -0.95 13.87 -16.22
C ALA A 45 -0.72 12.59 -15.41
N ILE A 46 -1.14 12.58 -14.14
CA ILE A 46 -1.04 11.43 -13.24
C ILE A 46 -2.44 10.97 -12.89
N ILE A 47 -2.77 9.70 -13.17
CA ILE A 47 -4.10 9.12 -12.89
C ILE A 47 -4.01 8.31 -11.59
N GLY A 48 -4.58 8.86 -10.51
CA GLY A 48 -4.62 8.28 -9.17
C GLY A 48 -3.77 9.06 -8.15
N GLY A 49 -4.38 9.51 -7.05
CA GLY A 49 -3.76 10.24 -5.94
C GLY A 49 -3.32 9.35 -4.77
N GLY A 50 -2.90 8.12 -5.05
CA GLY A 50 -2.33 7.22 -4.05
C GLY A 50 -0.82 7.41 -3.86
N PHE A 51 -0.18 6.46 -3.16
CA PHE A 51 1.28 6.48 -2.91
C PHE A 51 2.09 6.69 -4.19
N ALA A 52 1.82 5.93 -5.26
CA ALA A 52 2.55 6.05 -6.53
C ALA A 52 2.35 7.41 -7.22
N GLY A 53 1.11 7.91 -7.25
CA GLY A 53 0.83 9.14 -8.00
C GLY A 53 1.38 10.38 -7.30
N LEU A 54 1.24 10.43 -5.97
CA LEU A 54 1.75 11.54 -5.18
C LEU A 54 3.28 11.51 -5.08
N SER A 55 3.90 10.33 -4.94
CA SER A 55 5.37 10.23 -4.96
C SER A 55 5.94 10.58 -6.34
N ALA A 56 5.26 10.21 -7.43
CA ALA A 56 5.63 10.63 -8.77
C ALA A 56 5.56 12.16 -8.93
N ALA A 57 4.47 12.79 -8.48
CA ALA A 57 4.32 14.25 -8.54
C ALA A 57 5.44 14.97 -7.78
N HIS A 58 5.73 14.54 -6.55
CA HIS A 58 6.84 15.08 -5.76
C HIS A 58 8.19 14.87 -6.43
N ARG A 59 8.46 13.67 -6.94
CA ARG A 59 9.72 13.39 -7.64
C ARG A 59 9.88 14.25 -8.89
N LEU A 60 8.81 14.44 -9.67
CA LEU A 60 8.82 15.35 -10.83
C LEU A 60 9.18 16.78 -10.40
N SER A 61 8.56 17.31 -9.34
CA SER A 61 8.89 18.67 -8.86
C SER A 61 10.33 18.84 -8.38
N ARG A 62 10.97 17.76 -7.90
CA ARG A 62 12.38 17.77 -7.48
C ARG A 62 13.35 17.70 -8.65
N LEU A 63 13.00 16.93 -9.68
CA LEU A 63 13.84 16.75 -10.86
C LEU A 63 13.78 17.98 -11.78
N ASP A 64 12.59 18.56 -11.96
CA ASP A 64 12.37 19.74 -12.77
C ASP A 64 11.25 20.60 -12.16
N PRO A 65 11.57 21.70 -11.46
CA PRO A 65 10.56 22.58 -10.86
C PRO A 65 9.63 23.26 -11.88
N SER A 66 9.97 23.26 -13.18
CA SER A 66 9.18 23.89 -14.24
C SER A 66 8.13 22.95 -14.85
N VAL A 67 8.22 21.64 -14.61
CA VAL A 67 7.31 20.65 -15.19
C VAL A 67 5.89 20.86 -14.64
N ARG A 68 4.90 21.04 -15.51
CA ARG A 68 3.51 21.19 -15.09
C ARG A 68 2.86 19.83 -14.95
N VAL A 69 2.20 19.59 -13.82
CA VAL A 69 1.62 18.29 -13.50
C VAL A 69 0.16 18.44 -13.08
N ALA A 70 -0.70 17.57 -13.60
CA ALA A 70 -2.06 17.40 -13.10
C ALA A 70 -2.24 16.00 -12.50
N VAL A 71 -2.46 15.92 -11.20
CA VAL A 71 -2.85 14.68 -10.51
C VAL A 71 -4.38 14.61 -10.47
N LEU A 72 -4.95 13.56 -11.07
CA LEU A 72 -6.38 13.33 -11.15
C LEU A 72 -6.78 12.21 -10.19
N GLU A 73 -7.42 12.57 -9.08
CA GLU A 73 -7.97 11.63 -8.09
C GLU A 73 -9.48 11.51 -8.25
N ALA A 74 -9.97 10.28 -8.42
CA ALA A 74 -11.38 10.00 -8.63
C ALA A 74 -12.25 10.29 -7.40
N GLY A 75 -11.71 10.05 -6.20
CA GLY A 75 -12.36 10.28 -4.91
C GLY A 75 -11.76 11.47 -4.16
N ILE A 76 -11.61 11.31 -2.85
CA ILE A 76 -10.92 12.25 -1.97
C ILE A 76 -9.69 11.50 -1.47
N ILE A 77 -8.56 12.19 -1.40
CA ILE A 77 -7.32 11.67 -0.82
C ILE A 77 -7.60 11.06 0.55
N SER A 78 -6.96 9.94 0.84
CA SER A 78 -7.14 9.06 2.02
C SER A 78 -8.35 8.14 2.05
N GLU A 79 -9.38 8.34 1.23
CA GLU A 79 -10.58 7.48 1.27
C GLU A 79 -10.43 6.18 0.45
N GLY A 80 -9.35 6.07 -0.33
CA GLY A 80 -8.95 4.83 -1.00
C GLY A 80 -8.01 3.96 -0.16
N PRO A 81 -7.47 2.87 -0.75
CA PRO A 81 -6.56 1.95 -0.07
C PRO A 81 -5.33 2.62 0.57
N ALA A 82 -4.86 3.74 0.01
CA ALA A 82 -3.71 4.47 0.52
C ALA A 82 -3.92 5.05 1.94
N GLY A 83 -5.15 5.44 2.31
CA GLY A 83 -5.47 5.88 3.68
C GLY A 83 -6.13 4.78 4.54
N ALA A 84 -6.28 3.58 4.00
CA ALA A 84 -6.96 2.46 4.66
C ALA A 84 -6.03 1.30 5.03
N ASN A 85 -4.72 1.38 4.79
CA ASN A 85 -3.76 0.33 5.14
C ASN A 85 -3.42 0.33 6.66
N SER A 86 -2.49 -0.51 7.12
CA SER A 86 -2.14 -0.61 8.56
C SER A 86 -1.08 0.39 9.03
N GLY A 87 -0.52 1.18 8.12
CA GLY A 87 0.42 2.27 8.41
C GLY A 87 1.87 1.84 8.48
N PHE A 88 2.30 0.84 7.70
CA PHE A 88 3.71 0.41 7.65
C PHE A 88 4.35 0.91 6.35
N ILE A 89 5.47 1.62 6.45
CA ILE A 89 6.44 1.80 5.36
C ILE A 89 7.64 0.92 5.71
N ILE A 90 7.61 -0.32 5.22
CA ILE A 90 8.61 -1.34 5.53
C ILE A 90 9.87 -1.10 4.72
N ASP A 91 11.02 -1.34 5.35
CA ASP A 91 12.39 -1.23 4.82
C ASP A 91 12.99 -2.57 4.36
N LEU A 92 12.59 -3.68 5.00
CA LEU A 92 13.10 -5.03 4.74
C LEU A 92 12.00 -6.00 4.26
N PRO A 93 12.27 -6.85 3.26
CA PRO A 93 11.29 -7.80 2.75
C PRO A 93 10.79 -8.78 3.84
N HIS A 94 9.49 -9.08 3.81
CA HIS A 94 8.81 -9.97 4.78
C HIS A 94 9.04 -11.47 4.54
N GLU A 95 9.37 -11.85 3.31
CA GLU A 95 9.64 -13.23 2.93
C GLU A 95 10.98 -13.24 2.20
N VAL A 96 11.88 -14.09 2.68
CA VAL A 96 12.84 -14.73 1.80
C VAL A 96 12.60 -16.22 2.00
N SER A 97 12.20 -16.90 0.93
CA SER A 97 12.08 -18.35 0.92
C SER A 97 13.37 -18.95 1.48
N SER A 98 13.24 -19.85 2.44
CA SER A 98 14.35 -20.61 3.03
C SER A 98 15.14 -21.43 1.99
N ASP A 99 14.63 -21.55 0.76
CA ASP A 99 15.23 -22.32 -0.32
C ASP A 99 16.26 -21.53 -1.15
N ASP A 100 16.44 -20.23 -0.90
CA ASP A 100 17.26 -19.36 -1.76
C ASP A 100 18.55 -18.88 -1.09
N PHE A 101 19.47 -19.80 -0.81
CA PHE A 101 20.85 -19.51 -0.37
C PHE A 101 21.85 -19.39 -1.54
N SER A 102 21.44 -18.78 -2.65
CA SER A 102 22.30 -18.47 -3.81
C SER A 102 22.60 -16.97 -3.91
N GLY A 103 23.69 -16.56 -4.59
CA GLY A 103 24.01 -15.14 -4.80
C GLY A 103 22.94 -14.34 -5.55
N GLU A 104 22.04 -15.01 -6.28
CA GLU A 104 20.88 -14.41 -6.94
C GLU A 104 19.83 -13.91 -5.92
N SER A 105 19.70 -14.61 -4.79
CA SER A 105 18.84 -14.22 -3.66
C SER A 105 19.32 -12.93 -3.00
N GLU A 106 20.64 -12.79 -2.85
CA GLU A 106 21.24 -11.61 -2.25
C GLU A 106 21.03 -10.35 -3.11
N GLY A 107 21.19 -10.48 -4.43
CA GLY A 107 20.89 -9.41 -5.38
C GLY A 107 19.41 -8.97 -5.32
N LYS A 108 18.48 -9.93 -5.29
CA LYS A 108 17.04 -9.64 -5.14
C LYS A 108 16.72 -8.98 -3.80
N PHE A 109 17.37 -9.41 -2.71
CA PHE A 109 17.23 -8.78 -1.40
C PHE A 109 17.69 -7.31 -1.44
N ARG A 110 18.89 -7.04 -1.97
CA ARG A 110 19.43 -5.67 -2.08
C ARG A 110 18.54 -4.77 -2.94
N ASP A 111 18.06 -5.27 -4.08
CA ASP A 111 17.12 -4.55 -4.94
C ASP A 111 15.82 -4.23 -4.20
N SER A 112 15.28 -5.18 -3.43
CA SER A 112 14.08 -5.00 -2.61
C SER A 112 14.29 -3.97 -1.48
N VAL A 113 15.44 -4.01 -0.81
CA VAL A 113 15.82 -3.04 0.23
C VAL A 113 15.96 -1.65 -0.36
N LEU A 114 16.59 -1.51 -1.53
CA LEU A 114 16.72 -0.21 -2.21
C LEU A 114 15.33 0.38 -2.54
N LEU A 115 14.42 -0.42 -3.09
CA LEU A 115 13.03 -0.01 -3.37
C LEU A 115 12.33 0.49 -2.10
N GLN A 116 12.38 -0.32 -1.05
CA GLN A 116 11.70 -0.05 0.21
C GLN A 116 12.27 1.17 0.94
N ARG A 117 13.60 1.28 1.01
CA ARG A 117 14.29 2.43 1.61
C ARG A 117 14.12 3.71 0.80
N SER A 118 13.92 3.64 -0.51
CA SER A 118 13.58 4.82 -1.33
C SER A 118 12.26 5.45 -0.90
N ALA A 119 11.27 4.64 -0.50
CA ALA A 119 10.01 5.14 0.03
C ALA A 119 10.17 5.81 1.39
N ILE A 120 10.98 5.22 2.27
CA ILE A 120 11.29 5.79 3.58
C ILE A 120 12.07 7.09 3.45
N ALA A 121 13.02 7.16 2.51
CA ALA A 121 13.78 8.38 2.25
C ALA A 121 12.87 9.55 1.88
N LEU A 122 11.95 9.34 0.92
CA LEU A 122 10.95 10.36 0.56
C LEU A 122 10.06 10.73 1.75
N ALA A 123 9.57 9.74 2.50
CA ALA A 123 8.70 9.97 3.64
C ALA A 123 9.40 10.79 4.74
N THR A 124 10.68 10.48 5.00
CA THR A 124 11.53 11.18 5.98
C THR A 124 11.82 12.61 5.55
N GLU A 125 12.13 12.83 4.27
CA GLU A 125 12.32 14.16 3.69
C GLU A 125 11.07 15.02 3.89
N LEU A 126 9.91 14.51 3.46
CA LEU A 126 8.64 15.23 3.59
C LEU A 126 8.27 15.51 5.06
N ALA A 127 8.49 14.54 5.95
CA ALA A 127 8.24 14.71 7.38
C ALA A 127 9.11 15.82 7.97
N ALA A 128 10.40 15.85 7.64
CA ALA A 128 11.34 16.86 8.13
C ALA A 128 10.98 18.26 7.60
N GLU A 129 10.73 18.40 6.30
CA GLU A 129 10.42 19.69 5.66
C GLU A 129 9.10 20.30 6.15
N ASN A 130 8.13 19.47 6.51
CA ASN A 130 6.79 19.91 6.89
C ASN A 130 6.56 19.82 8.42
N GLY A 131 7.59 19.49 9.19
CA GLY A 131 7.51 19.42 10.66
C GLY A 131 6.51 18.39 11.18
N TRP A 132 6.41 17.23 10.54
CA TRP A 132 5.46 16.19 10.97
C TRP A 132 5.90 15.53 12.28
N GLY A 133 4.99 15.47 13.25
CA GLY A 133 5.21 14.79 14.53
C GLY A 133 5.03 13.27 14.47
N LYS A 134 5.42 12.60 15.56
CA LYS A 134 5.37 11.12 15.72
C LYS A 134 3.97 10.51 15.66
N GLU A 135 2.92 11.31 15.78
CA GLU A 135 1.55 10.82 15.58
C GLU A 135 1.22 10.56 14.11
N LEU A 136 1.88 11.28 13.19
CA LEU A 136 1.71 11.12 11.75
C LEU A 136 2.78 10.21 11.16
N PHE A 137 4.04 10.43 11.54
CA PHE A 137 5.23 9.74 11.01
C PHE A 137 6.18 9.38 12.15
N ASP A 138 6.37 8.08 12.41
CA ASP A 138 7.18 7.57 13.52
C ASP A 138 8.19 6.52 13.02
N PRO A 139 9.49 6.85 12.94
CA PRO A 139 10.54 5.88 12.60
C PRO A 139 10.88 5.01 13.82
N CYS A 140 9.88 4.30 14.35
CA CYS A 140 9.98 3.49 15.57
C CYS A 140 10.23 2.00 15.30
N GLY A 141 10.38 1.60 14.04
CA GLY A 141 10.53 0.20 13.66
C GLY A 141 9.21 -0.56 13.65
N ARG A 142 9.32 -1.87 13.42
CA ARG A 142 8.19 -2.81 13.50
C ARG A 142 8.62 -4.08 14.21
N TYR A 143 7.60 -4.84 14.64
CA TYR A 143 7.77 -6.22 15.06
C TYR A 143 7.24 -7.16 13.98
N SER A 144 7.86 -8.33 13.85
CA SER A 144 7.26 -9.52 13.27
C SER A 144 6.92 -10.46 14.42
N ILE A 145 5.68 -10.88 14.61
CA ILE A 145 5.24 -11.64 15.80
C ILE A 145 4.81 -13.05 15.42
N ALA A 146 5.12 -14.01 16.29
CA ALA A 146 4.69 -15.40 16.18
C ALA A 146 3.81 -15.79 17.36
N MET A 147 2.90 -16.74 17.12
CA MET A 147 2.03 -17.36 18.11
C MET A 147 2.12 -18.90 18.07
N SER A 148 3.01 -19.43 17.25
CA SER A 148 3.13 -20.86 16.95
C SER A 148 4.59 -21.28 16.86
N ALA A 149 4.86 -22.57 17.09
CA ALA A 149 6.20 -23.13 16.94
C ALA A 149 6.76 -23.02 15.50
N GLU A 150 5.87 -22.98 14.50
CA GLU A 150 6.27 -22.73 13.10
C GLU A 150 6.68 -21.27 12.90
N GLY A 151 5.88 -20.32 13.42
CA GLY A 151 6.23 -18.90 13.43
C GLY A 151 7.53 -18.63 14.18
N ASP A 152 7.77 -19.28 15.32
CA ASP A 152 9.01 -19.15 16.09
C ASP A 152 10.23 -19.59 15.25
N LYS A 153 10.14 -20.75 14.60
CA LYS A 153 11.20 -21.25 13.70
C LYS A 153 11.43 -20.29 12.52
N HIS A 154 10.36 -19.73 11.96
CA HIS A 154 10.46 -18.76 10.88
C HIS A 154 11.22 -17.50 11.33
N LEU A 155 10.90 -16.95 12.50
CA LEU A 155 11.58 -15.76 13.03
C LEU A 155 13.06 -16.03 13.37
N GLU A 156 13.39 -17.23 13.85
CA GLU A 156 14.80 -17.64 14.06
C GLU A 156 15.58 -17.71 12.73
N ALA A 157 15.01 -18.34 11.71
CA ALA A 157 15.61 -18.41 10.39
C ALA A 157 15.80 -17.01 9.76
N TYR A 158 14.79 -16.16 9.90
CA TYR A 158 14.84 -14.77 9.40
C TYR A 158 15.89 -13.94 10.15
N SER A 159 16.02 -14.10 11.47
CA SER A 159 17.09 -13.46 12.26
C SER A 159 18.48 -13.83 11.75
N LEU A 160 18.74 -15.12 11.52
CA LEU A 160 20.03 -15.58 11.00
C LEU A 160 20.33 -14.97 9.62
N GLN A 161 19.31 -14.83 8.78
CA GLN A 161 19.45 -14.20 7.48
C GLN A 161 19.77 -12.71 7.57
N LEU A 162 19.02 -11.96 8.40
CA LEU A 162 19.29 -10.53 8.60
C LEU A 162 20.70 -10.31 9.13
N ALA A 163 21.18 -11.16 10.04
CA ALA A 163 22.56 -11.13 10.52
C ALA A 163 23.58 -11.31 9.39
N ARG A 164 23.35 -12.25 8.47
CA ARG A 164 24.22 -12.45 7.29
C ARG A 164 24.20 -11.24 6.35
N MET A 165 23.06 -10.57 6.22
CA MET A 165 22.90 -9.36 5.40
C MET A 165 23.40 -8.08 6.09
N GLY A 166 23.88 -8.18 7.34
CA GLY A 166 24.31 -7.02 8.12
C GLY A 166 23.17 -6.08 8.56
N GLU A 167 21.94 -6.59 8.58
CA GLU A 167 20.75 -5.81 8.90
C GLU A 167 20.44 -5.86 10.42
N ALA A 168 20.25 -4.68 11.01
CA ALA A 168 19.99 -4.54 12.44
C ALA A 168 18.62 -5.15 12.81
N HIS A 169 18.60 -6.00 13.82
CA HIS A 169 17.37 -6.63 14.32
C HIS A 169 17.55 -7.15 15.74
N ARG A 170 16.44 -7.43 16.44
CA ARG A 170 16.44 -8.07 17.77
C ARG A 170 15.37 -9.15 17.83
N LEU A 171 15.77 -10.39 18.06
CA LEU A 171 14.84 -11.49 18.36
C LEU A 171 14.43 -11.42 19.84
N LEU A 172 13.14 -11.60 20.10
CA LEU A 172 12.47 -11.50 21.40
C LEU A 172 11.73 -12.81 21.67
N LYS A 173 11.89 -13.38 22.86
CA LYS A 173 11.19 -14.62 23.22
C LYS A 173 10.45 -14.51 24.54
N GLY A 174 9.28 -15.17 24.63
CA GLY A 174 8.48 -15.27 25.84
C GLY A 174 8.23 -13.91 26.52
N GLN A 175 8.79 -13.73 27.71
CA GLN A 175 8.60 -12.51 28.50
C GLN A 175 9.06 -11.22 27.80
N GLU A 176 10.04 -11.29 26.89
CA GLU A 176 10.51 -10.11 26.17
C GLU A 176 9.45 -9.57 25.19
N ILE A 177 8.76 -10.45 24.46
CA ILE A 177 7.69 -10.03 23.55
C ILE A 177 6.40 -9.72 24.31
N GLU A 178 6.15 -10.39 25.44
CA GLU A 178 5.07 -10.03 26.36
C GLU A 178 5.27 -8.61 26.92
N ALA A 179 6.51 -8.24 27.29
CA ALA A 179 6.84 -6.90 27.78
C ALA A 179 6.58 -5.79 26.74
N VAL A 180 6.67 -6.10 25.45
CA VAL A 180 6.29 -5.16 24.37
C VAL A 180 4.78 -5.13 24.20
N THR A 181 4.17 -6.31 23.99
CA THR A 181 2.80 -6.42 23.50
C THR A 181 1.73 -6.34 24.59
N GLY A 182 2.10 -6.62 25.84
CA GLY A 182 1.18 -6.83 26.95
C GLY A 182 0.42 -8.15 26.87
N SER A 183 0.78 -9.06 25.95
CA SER A 183 0.05 -10.30 25.68
C SER A 183 0.94 -11.52 25.70
N ARG A 184 0.47 -12.56 26.40
CA ARG A 184 1.06 -13.91 26.44
C ARG A 184 0.73 -14.75 25.22
N ALA A 185 -0.12 -14.27 24.34
CA ALA A 185 -0.50 -15.00 23.13
C ALA A 185 0.65 -15.06 22.13
N PHE A 186 1.59 -14.11 22.18
CA PHE A 186 2.76 -14.07 21.32
C PHE A 186 3.93 -14.83 21.96
N THR A 187 4.46 -15.83 21.27
CA THR A 187 5.53 -16.71 21.75
C THR A 187 6.91 -16.11 21.49
N SER A 188 7.07 -15.42 20.37
CA SER A 188 8.28 -14.68 20.00
C SER A 188 7.97 -13.49 19.10
N GLY A 189 8.97 -12.63 18.91
CA GLY A 189 8.92 -11.55 17.94
C GLY A 189 10.30 -11.16 17.44
N LEU A 190 10.37 -10.54 16.26
CA LEU A 190 11.59 -9.98 15.70
C LEU A 190 11.38 -8.50 15.45
N PHE A 191 12.15 -7.66 16.14
CA PHE A 191 12.15 -6.23 15.96
C PHE A 191 13.11 -5.81 14.84
N SER A 192 12.63 -4.98 13.92
CA SER A 192 13.42 -4.34 12.87
C SER A 192 13.27 -2.82 12.96
N PRO A 193 14.36 -2.05 13.20
CA PRO A 193 14.29 -0.63 13.52
C PRO A 193 14.04 0.28 12.31
N GLY A 194 14.33 -0.17 11.08
CA GLY A 194 14.29 0.70 9.90
C GLY A 194 12.90 0.98 9.35
N THR A 195 11.88 0.22 9.74
CA THR A 195 10.50 0.44 9.31
C THR A 195 9.92 1.72 9.93
N VAL A 196 9.16 2.48 9.16
CA VAL A 196 8.41 3.64 9.65
C VAL A 196 6.94 3.28 9.84
N ILE A 197 6.38 3.69 10.96
CA ILE A 197 4.95 3.62 11.26
C ILE A 197 4.30 4.98 11.02
N ILE A 198 3.21 4.99 10.24
CA ILE A 198 2.46 6.19 9.91
C ILE A 198 1.00 6.09 10.38
N GLN A 199 0.35 7.23 10.56
CA GLN A 199 -1.10 7.31 10.42
C GLN A 199 -1.38 7.41 8.92
N PRO A 200 -1.89 6.35 8.26
CA PRO A 200 -1.88 6.26 6.80
C PRO A 200 -2.76 7.30 6.10
N ALA A 201 -3.91 7.64 6.68
CA ALA A 201 -4.80 8.66 6.14
C ALA A 201 -4.21 10.07 6.29
N ALA A 202 -3.61 10.39 7.43
CA ALA A 202 -2.96 11.68 7.70
C ALA A 202 -1.69 11.84 6.85
N TYR A 203 -0.88 10.78 6.74
CA TYR A 203 0.32 10.77 5.90
C TYR A 203 -0.02 11.05 4.45
N ILE A 204 -0.96 10.31 3.84
CA ILE A 204 -1.26 10.50 2.42
C ILE A 204 -1.93 11.86 2.14
N ARG A 205 -2.71 12.39 3.10
CA ARG A 205 -3.21 13.79 3.06
C ARG A 205 -2.05 14.78 3.11
N GLY A 206 -1.12 14.60 4.05
CA GLY A 206 0.07 15.43 4.21
C GLY A 206 0.88 15.49 2.93
N VAL A 207 1.21 14.33 2.34
CA VAL A 207 1.91 14.25 1.05
C VAL A 207 1.16 15.02 -0.04
N ALA A 208 -0.17 14.88 -0.13
CA ALA A 208 -0.96 15.62 -1.11
C ALA A 208 -0.95 17.15 -0.86
N ASP A 209 -0.92 17.57 0.40
CA ASP A 209 -0.98 18.98 0.79
C ASP A 209 0.37 19.71 0.61
N CYS A 210 1.47 18.95 0.53
CA CYS A 210 2.80 19.42 0.14
C CYS A 210 2.87 19.82 -1.35
N LEU A 211 1.96 19.36 -2.22
CA LEU A 211 1.96 19.77 -3.63
C LEU A 211 1.62 21.26 -3.77
N LYS A 212 2.48 21.98 -4.51
CA LYS A 212 2.35 23.40 -4.85
C LYS A 212 2.46 23.57 -6.37
N GLU A 213 1.96 24.69 -6.90
CA GLU A 213 2.14 25.03 -8.31
C GLU A 213 3.62 24.90 -8.74
N PRO A 214 3.91 24.35 -9.92
CA PRO A 214 2.98 23.96 -11.00
C PRO A 214 2.38 22.53 -10.87
N MET A 215 2.46 21.89 -9.69
CA MET A 215 1.82 20.61 -9.38
C MET A 215 0.38 20.82 -8.89
N ARG A 216 -0.61 20.53 -9.74
CA ARG A 216 -2.03 20.67 -9.42
C ARG A 216 -2.66 19.32 -9.10
N LEU A 217 -3.26 19.19 -7.92
CA LEU A 217 -4.08 18.05 -7.52
C LEU A 217 -5.57 18.39 -7.68
N PHE A 218 -6.30 17.54 -8.41
CA PHE A 218 -7.74 17.63 -8.57
C PHE A 218 -8.40 16.41 -7.92
N GLU A 219 -9.13 16.63 -6.83
CA GLU A 219 -9.95 15.60 -6.18
C GLU A 219 -11.34 15.54 -6.84
N ARG A 220 -12.07 14.44 -6.67
CA ARG A 220 -13.38 14.18 -7.29
C ARG A 220 -13.36 14.35 -8.82
N THR A 221 -12.24 14.03 -9.44
CA THR A 221 -11.96 14.21 -10.86
C THR A 221 -11.54 12.86 -11.47
N PRO A 222 -12.48 11.92 -11.67
CA PRO A 222 -12.15 10.65 -12.29
C PRO A 222 -11.74 10.86 -13.76
N ALA A 223 -10.60 10.28 -14.15
CA ALA A 223 -10.27 10.10 -15.56
C ALA A 223 -11.25 9.08 -16.16
N LEU A 224 -12.05 9.49 -17.13
CA LEU A 224 -13.06 8.63 -17.78
C LEU A 224 -12.49 7.93 -19.01
N SER A 225 -11.64 8.61 -19.75
CA SER A 225 -10.94 8.08 -20.90
C SER A 225 -9.70 8.88 -21.20
N PHE A 226 -8.78 8.33 -21.98
CA PHE A 226 -7.75 9.12 -22.63
C PHE A 226 -7.49 8.62 -24.05
N GLU A 227 -7.13 9.55 -24.92
CA GLU A 227 -6.88 9.28 -26.34
C GLU A 227 -5.71 10.11 -26.86
N ARG A 228 -5.07 9.63 -27.93
CA ARG A 228 -3.94 10.34 -28.54
C ARG A 228 -4.40 11.67 -29.13
N SER A 229 -3.65 12.75 -28.86
CA SER A 229 -3.96 14.09 -29.35
C SER A 229 -2.68 14.85 -29.70
N GLY A 230 -2.37 14.93 -31.01
CA GLY A 230 -1.08 15.43 -31.49
C GLY A 230 0.06 14.50 -31.03
N ASP A 231 1.12 15.08 -30.46
CA ASP A 231 2.25 14.34 -29.90
C ASP A 231 2.03 13.87 -28.46
N GLY A 232 0.90 14.23 -27.85
CA GLY A 232 0.55 13.85 -26.48
C GLY A 232 -0.81 13.16 -26.38
N TRP A 233 -1.48 13.42 -25.26
CA TRP A 233 -2.69 12.76 -24.83
C TRP A 233 -3.75 13.75 -24.39
N LEU A 234 -5.02 13.41 -24.60
CA LEU A 234 -6.17 14.11 -24.06
C LEU A 234 -6.89 13.19 -23.07
N VAL A 235 -6.84 13.54 -21.78
CA VAL A 235 -7.59 12.88 -20.71
C VAL A 235 -8.93 13.60 -20.54
N LYS A 236 -10.04 12.86 -20.64
CA LYS A 236 -11.40 13.37 -20.43
C LYS A 236 -11.87 13.09 -19.00
N THR A 237 -12.49 14.07 -18.38
CA THR A 237 -13.09 14.00 -17.04
C THR A 237 -14.55 14.48 -17.12
N PRO A 238 -15.37 14.34 -16.07
CA PRO A 238 -16.79 14.73 -16.13
C PRO A 238 -17.04 16.21 -16.45
N LYS A 239 -16.15 17.12 -16.02
CA LYS A 239 -16.36 18.57 -16.10
C LYS A 239 -15.21 19.34 -16.76
N GLY A 240 -14.20 18.64 -17.27
CA GLY A 240 -13.00 19.25 -17.86
C GLY A 240 -12.12 18.24 -18.58
N SER A 241 -10.97 18.69 -19.05
CA SER A 241 -10.03 17.84 -19.78
C SER A 241 -8.58 18.25 -19.55
N VAL A 242 -7.66 17.29 -19.61
CA VAL A 242 -6.22 17.55 -19.50
C VAL A 242 -5.55 17.18 -20.80
N ARG A 243 -4.92 18.14 -21.48
CA ARG A 243 -3.95 17.88 -22.53
C ARG A 243 -2.59 17.67 -21.87
N ALA A 244 -2.01 16.48 -22.01
CA ALA A 244 -0.75 16.11 -21.39
C ALA A 244 0.26 15.63 -22.42
N GLY A 245 1.54 15.95 -22.26
CA GLY A 245 2.60 15.34 -23.06
C GLY A 245 2.75 13.85 -22.77
N LYS A 246 2.76 13.49 -21.48
CA LYS A 246 2.88 12.11 -20.99
C LYS A 246 1.83 11.79 -19.92
N ILE A 247 1.56 10.51 -19.69
CA ILE A 247 0.65 10.02 -18.64
C ILE A 247 1.40 9.06 -17.71
N ILE A 248 1.19 9.19 -16.40
CA ILE A 248 1.53 8.16 -15.41
C ILE A 248 0.24 7.52 -14.89
N MET A 249 0.06 6.23 -15.13
CA MET A 249 -0.99 5.39 -14.57
C MET A 249 -0.57 4.93 -13.17
N ALA A 250 -1.12 5.57 -12.15
CA ALA A 250 -0.87 5.31 -10.74
C ALA A 250 -2.14 4.81 -9.99
N ASN A 251 -3.08 4.22 -10.73
CA ASN A 251 -4.38 3.76 -10.24
C ASN A 251 -4.42 2.26 -9.92
N ASN A 252 -3.26 1.63 -9.77
CA ASN A 252 -3.07 0.26 -9.30
C ASN A 252 -3.96 -0.76 -10.05
N GLY A 253 -4.87 -1.47 -9.35
CA GLY A 253 -5.79 -2.44 -9.95
C GLY A 253 -6.69 -1.84 -11.04
N HIS A 254 -7.01 -0.53 -10.96
CA HIS A 254 -7.84 0.13 -11.95
C HIS A 254 -7.14 0.40 -13.28
N ALA A 255 -5.83 0.15 -13.42
CA ALA A 255 -5.19 0.11 -14.73
C ALA A 255 -5.89 -0.88 -15.68
N GLU A 256 -6.43 -1.99 -15.14
CA GLU A 256 -7.24 -2.95 -15.90
C GLU A 256 -8.55 -2.37 -16.41
N SER A 257 -9.09 -1.35 -15.72
CA SER A 257 -10.31 -0.66 -16.16
C SER A 257 -10.10 0.09 -17.48
N PHE A 258 -8.86 0.49 -17.79
CA PHE A 258 -8.50 1.11 -19.07
C PHE A 258 -8.04 0.07 -20.12
N GLY A 259 -8.06 -1.22 -19.78
CA GLY A 259 -7.68 -2.30 -20.67
C GLY A 259 -6.22 -2.78 -20.54
N PHE A 260 -5.41 -2.17 -19.68
CA PHE A 260 -4.03 -2.60 -19.45
C PHE A 260 -3.96 -3.77 -18.48
N PHE A 261 -2.94 -4.63 -18.62
CA PHE A 261 -2.70 -5.73 -17.69
C PHE A 261 -3.92 -6.66 -17.48
N ARG A 262 -4.84 -6.74 -18.46
CA ARG A 262 -5.99 -7.66 -18.40
C ARG A 262 -5.52 -9.08 -18.14
N ARG A 263 -6.13 -9.72 -17.13
CA ARG A 263 -5.75 -11.07 -16.68
C ARG A 263 -4.30 -11.16 -16.20
N ARG A 264 -3.68 -10.08 -15.74
CA ARG A 264 -2.35 -10.13 -15.08
C ARG A 264 -2.39 -9.63 -13.64
N LEU A 265 -3.53 -9.07 -13.23
CA LEU A 265 -3.77 -8.53 -11.89
C LEU A 265 -4.78 -9.40 -11.13
N LEU A 266 -4.41 -9.81 -9.92
CA LEU A 266 -5.27 -10.41 -8.93
C LEU A 266 -5.77 -9.31 -7.99
N HIS A 267 -7.08 -9.07 -8.01
CA HIS A 267 -7.72 -8.06 -7.16
C HIS A 267 -8.13 -8.70 -5.84
N VAL A 268 -7.38 -8.39 -4.79
CA VAL A 268 -7.55 -8.94 -3.44
C VAL A 268 -7.93 -7.83 -2.48
N PHE A 269 -8.83 -8.12 -1.56
CA PHE A 269 -9.16 -7.23 -0.44
C PHE A 269 -8.61 -7.78 0.86
N THR A 270 -8.11 -6.88 1.70
CA THR A 270 -7.77 -7.15 3.10
C THR A 270 -8.64 -6.30 4.02
N TYR A 271 -8.97 -6.83 5.19
CA TYR A 271 -9.93 -6.21 6.08
C TYR A 271 -9.30 -5.85 7.41
N ALA A 272 -9.76 -4.76 8.01
CA ALA A 272 -9.32 -4.38 9.34
C ALA A 272 -10.49 -4.00 10.24
N SER A 273 -10.24 -4.12 11.53
CA SER A 273 -11.09 -3.62 12.59
C SER A 273 -10.24 -2.84 13.59
N MET A 274 -10.81 -1.78 14.13
CA MET A 274 -10.17 -0.95 15.15
C MET A 274 -11.11 -0.86 16.34
N THR A 275 -10.58 -1.10 17.53
CA THR A 275 -11.35 -1.00 18.77
C THR A 275 -11.82 0.41 19.03
N GLU A 276 -12.85 0.55 19.88
CA GLU A 276 -13.02 1.77 20.65
C GLU A 276 -11.76 2.08 21.51
N GLU A 277 -11.68 3.30 22.00
CA GLU A 277 -10.64 3.68 22.97
C GLU A 277 -10.88 2.95 24.29
N PHE A 278 -9.80 2.42 24.89
CA PHE A 278 -9.84 1.80 26.20
C PHE A 278 -8.77 2.39 27.12
N ASP A 279 -9.00 2.26 28.44
CA ASP A 279 -8.04 2.66 29.46
C ASP A 279 -6.73 1.86 29.30
N PRO A 280 -5.60 2.55 29.06
CA PRO A 280 -4.28 1.92 28.89
C PRO A 280 -3.88 1.00 30.05
N ALA A 281 -4.37 1.23 31.27
CA ALA A 281 -4.08 0.39 32.44
C ALA A 281 -4.59 -1.05 32.28
N ARG A 282 -5.54 -1.29 31.37
CA ARG A 282 -6.09 -2.64 31.09
C ARG A 282 -5.16 -3.54 30.27
N LEU A 283 -4.14 -2.99 29.64
CA LEU A 283 -3.16 -3.75 28.86
C LEU A 283 -1.74 -3.28 29.21
N GLY A 284 -0.95 -4.18 29.78
CA GLY A 284 0.46 -3.92 30.10
C GLY A 284 1.33 -3.74 28.86
N GLY A 285 2.65 -3.72 29.06
CA GLY A 285 3.63 -3.53 28.00
C GLY A 285 3.63 -2.12 27.40
N GLU A 286 4.18 -1.99 26.20
CA GLU A 286 4.31 -0.70 25.53
C GLU A 286 2.95 -0.19 25.05
N ARG A 287 2.75 1.13 25.11
CA ARG A 287 1.50 1.80 24.70
C ARG A 287 1.38 2.02 23.19
N LYS A 288 2.46 1.88 22.45
CA LYS A 288 2.50 2.10 21.00
C LYS A 288 3.48 1.14 20.36
N TRP A 289 2.97 0.20 19.57
CA TRP A 289 3.77 -0.75 18.80
C TRP A 289 2.96 -1.24 17.61
N ALA A 290 3.65 -1.72 16.57
CA ALA A 290 3.03 -2.23 15.37
C ALA A 290 3.72 -3.53 14.96
N ALA A 291 2.93 -4.55 14.64
CA ALA A 291 3.43 -5.86 14.31
C ALA A 291 2.76 -6.46 13.07
N THR A 292 3.57 -7.08 12.23
CA THR A 292 3.13 -7.99 11.16
C THR A 292 3.25 -9.44 11.63
N PRO A 293 2.45 -10.38 11.11
CA PRO A 293 2.62 -11.79 11.47
C PRO A 293 3.93 -12.35 10.91
N ALA A 294 4.49 -13.35 11.59
CA ALA A 294 5.63 -14.12 11.12
C ALA A 294 5.26 -14.97 9.90
N LEU A 295 4.06 -15.56 9.91
CA LEU A 295 3.59 -16.40 8.80
C LEU A 295 2.67 -15.64 7.82
N PRO A 296 2.71 -15.98 6.52
CA PRO A 296 1.83 -15.37 5.53
C PRO A 296 0.37 -15.56 5.89
N MET A 297 -0.46 -14.55 5.60
CA MET A 297 -1.90 -14.54 5.93
C MET A 297 -2.26 -14.60 7.42
N GLY A 298 -1.28 -14.44 8.32
CA GLY A 298 -1.53 -14.22 9.75
C GLY A 298 -2.16 -12.86 10.05
N THR A 299 -2.03 -12.40 11.29
CA THR A 299 -2.73 -11.22 11.79
C THR A 299 -1.78 -10.05 12.04
N THR A 300 -1.99 -8.96 11.32
CA THR A 300 -1.33 -7.69 11.64
C THR A 300 -2.04 -7.04 12.83
N VAL A 301 -1.27 -6.61 13.82
CA VAL A 301 -1.79 -5.99 15.05
C VAL A 301 -1.05 -4.69 15.32
N ARG A 302 -1.76 -3.67 15.79
CA ARG A 302 -1.13 -2.41 16.19
C ARG A 302 -1.81 -1.86 17.43
N ARG A 303 -1.01 -1.49 18.44
CA ARG A 303 -1.47 -0.67 19.55
C ARG A 303 -1.18 0.79 19.27
N ILE A 304 -2.20 1.61 19.40
CA ILE A 304 -2.18 3.03 19.03
C ILE A 304 -2.47 3.83 20.28
N ASN A 305 -1.56 4.71 20.65
CA ASN A 305 -1.78 5.70 21.69
C ASN A 305 -2.48 6.92 21.05
N THR A 306 -3.57 7.39 21.63
CA THR A 306 -4.37 8.52 21.13
C THR A 306 -4.29 9.76 22.03
N GLY A 307 -3.43 9.74 23.05
CA GLY A 307 -3.38 10.74 24.12
C GLY A 307 -4.44 10.52 25.20
N GLY A 308 -5.70 10.26 24.83
CA GLY A 308 -6.81 10.02 25.76
C GLY A 308 -6.97 8.56 26.21
N GLY A 309 -6.46 7.62 25.42
CA GLY A 309 -6.48 6.19 25.70
C GLY A 309 -5.71 5.42 24.64
N ASP A 310 -5.85 4.10 24.64
CA ASP A 310 -5.23 3.24 23.63
C ASP A 310 -6.29 2.56 22.75
N ARG A 311 -5.91 2.20 21.53
CA ARG A 311 -6.72 1.40 20.59
C ARG A 311 -5.90 0.23 20.06
N ILE A 312 -6.58 -0.85 19.70
CA ILE A 312 -5.99 -1.98 18.97
C ILE A 312 -6.57 -2.02 17.55
N LEU A 313 -5.69 -2.08 16.56
CA LEU A 313 -6.01 -2.46 15.19
C LEU A 313 -5.77 -3.96 15.03
N VAL A 314 -6.71 -4.66 14.41
CA VAL A 314 -6.54 -6.04 13.92
C VAL A 314 -6.82 -6.06 12.42
N ARG A 315 -5.87 -6.54 11.63
CA ARG A 315 -6.04 -6.79 10.20
C ARG A 315 -5.74 -8.24 9.88
N SER A 316 -6.72 -8.93 9.33
CA SER A 316 -6.57 -10.29 8.82
C SER A 316 -7.57 -10.52 7.68
N ARG A 317 -7.60 -11.75 7.17
CA ARG A 317 -8.45 -12.21 6.07
C ARG A 317 -8.17 -11.55 4.72
N TYR A 318 -8.18 -12.40 3.70
CA TYR A 318 -8.00 -12.02 2.31
C TYR A 318 -9.18 -12.55 1.52
N SER A 319 -9.65 -11.77 0.55
CA SER A 319 -10.70 -12.22 -0.36
C SER A 319 -10.37 -11.80 -1.78
N TYR A 320 -10.60 -12.69 -2.73
CA TYR A 320 -10.41 -12.42 -4.14
C TYR A 320 -11.71 -11.89 -4.75
N ASN A 321 -11.67 -10.64 -5.24
CA ASN A 321 -12.83 -9.93 -5.80
C ASN A 321 -12.48 -9.33 -7.16
N PRO A 322 -12.68 -10.06 -8.28
CA PRO A 322 -12.30 -9.60 -9.62
C PRO A 322 -13.05 -8.35 -10.09
N SER A 323 -14.20 -8.04 -9.48
CA SER A 323 -14.95 -6.79 -9.70
C SER A 323 -14.26 -5.55 -9.12
N ILE A 324 -13.28 -5.71 -8.20
CA ILE A 324 -12.67 -4.64 -7.40
C ILE A 324 -13.72 -3.97 -6.48
N GLU A 325 -14.69 -4.75 -6.01
CA GLU A 325 -15.77 -4.28 -5.14
C GLU A 325 -15.99 -5.28 -4.01
N ILE A 326 -16.42 -4.79 -2.86
CA ILE A 326 -16.85 -5.57 -1.69
C ILE A 326 -18.11 -4.93 -1.12
N GLY A 327 -18.90 -5.69 -0.37
CA GLY A 327 -20.11 -5.21 0.32
C GLY A 327 -20.04 -5.38 1.84
N ASP A 328 -21.11 -4.95 2.50
CA ASP A 328 -21.23 -5.04 3.97
C ASP A 328 -21.12 -6.48 4.48
N ALA A 329 -21.62 -7.45 3.71
CA ALA A 329 -21.50 -8.88 4.06
C ALA A 329 -20.03 -9.33 4.18
N ASP A 330 -19.16 -8.85 3.29
CA ASP A 330 -17.73 -9.17 3.34
C ASP A 330 -17.08 -8.55 4.58
N ILE A 331 -17.40 -7.28 4.87
CA ILE A 331 -16.90 -6.55 6.04
C ILE A 331 -17.38 -7.20 7.34
N HIS A 332 -18.66 -7.59 7.44
CA HIS A 332 -19.21 -8.28 8.60
C HIS A 332 -18.58 -9.66 8.80
N SER A 333 -18.36 -10.41 7.72
CA SER A 333 -17.73 -11.72 7.77
C SER A 333 -16.28 -11.63 8.25
N ALA A 334 -15.50 -10.68 7.73
CA ALA A 334 -14.15 -10.42 8.19
C ALA A 334 -14.12 -9.93 9.64
N GLY A 335 -15.05 -9.04 10.01
CA GLY A 335 -15.14 -8.51 11.36
C GLY A 335 -15.40 -9.56 12.43
N ARG A 336 -16.26 -10.57 12.17
CA ARG A 336 -16.44 -11.70 13.10
C ARG A 336 -15.15 -12.48 13.36
N LEU A 337 -14.33 -12.67 12.32
CA LEU A 337 -13.01 -13.28 12.47
C LEU A 337 -12.09 -12.40 13.32
N HIS A 338 -12.10 -11.09 13.08
CA HIS A 338 -11.28 -10.15 13.86
C HIS A 338 -11.67 -10.12 15.33
N ASP A 339 -12.97 -10.23 15.67
CA ASP A 339 -13.44 -10.28 17.06
C ASP A 339 -12.84 -11.49 17.80
N GLY A 340 -12.89 -12.68 17.19
CA GLY A 340 -12.29 -13.89 17.76
C GLY A 340 -10.77 -13.78 17.88
N LYS A 341 -10.09 -13.26 16.84
CA LYS A 341 -8.63 -13.05 16.85
C LYS A 341 -8.19 -12.02 17.89
N PHE A 342 -8.96 -10.96 18.10
CA PHE A 342 -8.75 -9.95 19.13
C PHE A 342 -8.92 -10.55 20.53
N ALA A 343 -10.03 -11.24 20.78
CA ALA A 343 -10.33 -11.85 22.08
C ALA A 343 -9.27 -12.88 22.48
N HIS A 344 -8.77 -13.67 21.53
CA HIS A 344 -7.70 -14.63 21.78
C HIS A 344 -6.37 -13.96 22.15
N ARG A 345 -6.01 -12.85 21.49
CA ARG A 345 -4.76 -12.12 21.73
C ARG A 345 -4.82 -11.25 23.00
N PHE A 346 -5.98 -10.71 23.34
CA PHE A 346 -6.10 -9.72 24.41
C PHE A 346 -7.25 -10.06 25.37
N PRO A 347 -7.19 -11.19 26.09
CA PRO A 347 -8.26 -11.59 27.00
C PRO A 347 -8.53 -10.55 28.11
N GLY A 348 -7.51 -9.79 28.55
CA GLY A 348 -7.68 -8.68 29.51
C GLY A 348 -8.50 -7.49 28.98
N LEU A 349 -8.72 -7.41 27.67
CA LEU A 349 -9.57 -6.41 27.02
C LEU A 349 -10.99 -6.93 26.75
N ALA A 350 -11.45 -7.97 27.45
CA ALA A 350 -12.83 -8.41 27.39
C ALA A 350 -13.81 -7.23 27.56
N GLY A 351 -14.83 -7.18 26.70
CA GLY A 351 -15.82 -6.09 26.67
C GLY A 351 -15.43 -4.86 25.84
N VAL A 352 -14.19 -4.73 25.36
CA VAL A 352 -13.82 -3.66 24.41
C VAL A 352 -14.37 -4.01 23.03
N GLY A 353 -15.22 -3.14 22.48
CA GLY A 353 -15.85 -3.32 21.17
C GLY A 353 -14.99 -2.88 19.98
N MET A 354 -15.32 -3.38 18.78
CA MET A 354 -14.77 -2.88 17.52
C MET A 354 -15.59 -1.68 17.02
N GLN A 355 -15.04 -0.47 17.12
CA GLN A 355 -15.72 0.76 16.70
C GLN A 355 -15.73 0.93 15.17
N TYR A 356 -14.67 0.51 14.49
CA TYR A 356 -14.53 0.68 13.04
C TYR A 356 -14.20 -0.63 12.35
N ARG A 357 -14.75 -0.84 11.14
CA ARG A 357 -14.45 -1.97 10.26
C ARG A 357 -14.42 -1.51 8.81
N TRP A 358 -13.43 -1.96 8.04
CA TRP A 358 -13.31 -1.58 6.63
C TRP A 358 -12.51 -2.60 5.83
N GLY A 359 -12.63 -2.52 4.51
CA GLY A 359 -11.78 -3.25 3.56
C GLY A 359 -10.88 -2.31 2.74
N GLY A 360 -9.79 -2.86 2.21
CA GLY A 360 -8.89 -2.15 1.31
C GLY A 360 -8.52 -3.02 0.12
N ALA A 361 -8.74 -2.47 -1.08
CA ALA A 361 -8.38 -3.13 -2.34
C ALA A 361 -6.86 -3.13 -2.54
N MET A 362 -6.36 -4.22 -3.11
CA MET A 362 -4.97 -4.45 -3.42
C MET A 362 -4.86 -5.20 -4.74
N ALA A 363 -3.87 -4.84 -5.57
CA ALA A 363 -3.57 -5.57 -6.79
C ALA A 363 -2.27 -6.36 -6.60
N LEU A 364 -2.35 -7.66 -6.86
CA LEU A 364 -1.22 -8.59 -6.86
C LEU A 364 -0.96 -9.08 -8.29
N THR A 365 0.25 -9.53 -8.57
CA THR A 365 0.58 -10.31 -9.77
C THR A 365 1.02 -11.71 -9.36
N HIS A 366 0.82 -12.69 -10.24
CA HIS A 366 1.12 -14.09 -9.91
C HIS A 366 2.62 -14.34 -9.66
N ASN A 367 3.49 -13.64 -10.37
CA ASN A 367 4.95 -13.72 -10.20
C ASN A 367 5.50 -12.62 -9.27
N HIS A 368 4.66 -11.95 -8.48
CA HIS A 368 5.04 -10.95 -7.48
C HIS A 368 5.87 -9.76 -7.99
N VAL A 369 5.82 -9.47 -9.29
CA VAL A 369 6.43 -8.30 -9.92
C VAL A 369 5.44 -7.15 -10.09
N PRO A 370 5.88 -5.89 -10.08
CA PRO A 370 5.01 -4.75 -10.32
C PRO A 370 4.53 -4.69 -11.78
N ALA A 371 3.39 -4.05 -11.99
CA ALA A 371 2.92 -3.65 -13.31
C ALA A 371 3.50 -2.27 -13.64
N PHE A 372 4.71 -2.26 -14.21
CA PHE A 372 5.54 -1.07 -14.33
C PHE A 372 6.14 -0.90 -15.73
N GLY A 373 6.41 0.35 -16.11
CA GLY A 373 7.12 0.71 -17.35
C GLY A 373 6.24 1.42 -18.38
N GLU A 374 6.81 1.73 -19.55
CA GLU A 374 6.06 2.35 -20.65
C GLU A 374 5.15 1.30 -21.30
N ILE A 375 3.83 1.49 -21.19
CA ILE A 375 2.80 0.54 -21.64
C ILE A 375 2.17 0.92 -22.98
N GLU A 376 2.38 2.17 -23.39
CA GLU A 376 2.01 2.78 -24.65
C GLU A 376 2.90 4.03 -24.79
N ARG A 377 3.14 4.51 -26.02
CA ARG A 377 4.06 5.64 -26.25
C ARG A 377 3.66 6.87 -25.43
N GLY A 378 4.49 7.25 -24.46
CA GLY A 378 4.25 8.35 -23.53
C GLY A 378 3.29 8.03 -22.38
N VAL A 379 2.93 6.77 -22.16
CA VAL A 379 2.09 6.31 -21.04
C VAL A 379 2.87 5.31 -20.19
N PHE A 380 3.09 5.65 -18.93
CA PHE A 380 3.92 4.89 -17.99
C PHE A 380 3.05 4.31 -16.87
N ALA A 381 3.25 3.05 -16.51
CA ALA A 381 2.58 2.42 -15.39
C ALA A 381 3.44 2.42 -14.12
N ALA A 382 2.80 2.71 -12.99
CA ALA A 382 3.29 2.48 -11.63
C ALA A 382 2.19 1.77 -10.82
N CYS A 383 1.93 0.51 -11.18
CA CYS A 383 0.81 -0.29 -10.67
C CYS A 383 1.27 -1.64 -10.12
N GLY A 384 0.37 -2.40 -9.47
CA GLY A 384 0.66 -3.74 -8.95
C GLY A 384 1.49 -3.68 -7.67
N CYS A 385 0.88 -3.21 -6.58
CA CYS A 385 1.59 -2.96 -5.32
C CYS A 385 2.09 -4.22 -4.57
N ASN A 386 1.56 -5.41 -4.87
CA ASN A 386 2.01 -6.69 -4.31
C ASN A 386 2.13 -6.72 -2.77
N GLY A 387 1.09 -6.33 -2.03
CA GLY A 387 1.14 -6.38 -0.54
C GLY A 387 1.60 -5.09 0.12
N LEU A 388 2.57 -4.39 -0.48
CA LEU A 388 3.33 -3.32 0.18
C LEU A 388 3.12 -1.97 -0.50
N GLY A 389 1.88 -1.47 -0.50
CA GLY A 389 1.53 -0.22 -1.19
C GLY A 389 2.37 0.99 -0.77
N ALA A 390 2.62 1.17 0.53
CA ALA A 390 3.35 2.34 1.01
C ALA A 390 4.83 2.34 0.58
N SER A 391 5.46 1.15 0.51
CA SER A 391 6.86 1.04 0.05
C SER A 391 6.93 0.89 -1.47
N ASN A 392 6.34 -0.18 -2.03
CA ASN A 392 6.47 -0.54 -3.45
C ASN A 392 5.80 0.47 -4.38
N SER A 393 4.61 0.99 -4.04
CA SER A 393 3.96 1.97 -4.92
C SER A 393 4.66 3.32 -4.86
N THR A 394 5.16 3.74 -3.69
CA THR A 394 5.97 4.96 -3.57
C THR A 394 7.21 4.88 -4.46
N ALA A 395 7.97 3.79 -4.36
CA ALA A 395 9.15 3.55 -5.19
C ALA A 395 8.82 3.48 -6.68
N ALA A 396 7.70 2.82 -7.05
CA ALA A 396 7.25 2.76 -8.45
C ALA A 396 6.90 4.15 -8.98
N GLY A 397 6.27 5.00 -8.17
CA GLY A 397 5.99 6.38 -8.54
C GLY A 397 7.25 7.20 -8.79
N ILE A 398 8.25 7.09 -7.90
CA ILE A 398 9.56 7.75 -8.04
C ILE A 398 10.24 7.31 -9.35
N ALA A 399 10.32 6.00 -9.59
CA ALA A 399 10.95 5.46 -10.80
C ALA A 399 10.19 5.83 -12.09
N ALA A 400 8.86 5.89 -12.05
CA ALA A 400 8.05 6.32 -13.18
C ALA A 400 8.28 7.80 -13.51
N ALA A 401 8.37 8.68 -12.50
CA ALA A 401 8.69 10.09 -12.69
C ALA A 401 10.07 10.29 -13.33
N GLU A 402 11.07 9.56 -12.85
CA GLU A 402 12.43 9.59 -13.40
C GLU A 402 12.46 9.17 -14.88
N ARG A 403 11.79 8.05 -15.22
CA ARG A 403 11.68 7.60 -16.62
C ARG A 403 10.93 8.58 -17.51
N VAL A 404 9.86 9.21 -16.99
CA VAL A 404 9.09 10.22 -17.72
C VAL A 404 9.98 11.40 -18.13
N LEU A 405 10.98 11.77 -17.33
CA LEU A 405 11.95 12.82 -17.66
C LEU A 405 13.24 12.28 -18.31
N GLY A 406 13.34 10.97 -18.56
CA GLY A 406 14.49 10.35 -19.22
C GLY A 406 15.71 10.14 -18.31
N HIS A 407 15.55 10.18 -16.99
CA HIS A 407 16.62 9.90 -16.04
C HIS A 407 16.89 8.40 -15.92
N ASP A 408 18.17 8.02 -15.89
CA ASP A 408 18.63 6.64 -15.63
C ASP A 408 19.10 6.48 -14.17
N SER A 409 18.15 6.34 -13.25
CA SER A 409 18.43 6.10 -11.84
C SER A 409 18.69 4.62 -11.54
N GLU A 410 19.34 4.35 -10.41
CA GLU A 410 19.52 2.97 -9.93
C GLU A 410 18.16 2.28 -9.71
N LEU A 411 17.20 2.99 -9.11
CA LEU A 411 15.83 2.51 -8.92
C LEU A 411 15.17 2.15 -10.25
N GLY A 412 15.31 3.01 -11.26
CA GLY A 412 14.82 2.78 -12.62
C GLY A 412 15.43 1.54 -13.26
N ARG A 413 16.73 1.30 -13.06
CA ARG A 413 17.45 0.10 -13.54
C ARG A 413 16.98 -1.18 -12.83
N VAL A 414 16.72 -1.13 -11.52
CA VAL A 414 16.11 -2.27 -10.80
C VAL A 414 14.80 -2.67 -11.44
N TYR A 415 13.89 -1.72 -11.65
CA TYR A 415 12.62 -1.99 -12.31
C TYR A 415 12.78 -2.45 -13.78
N SER A 416 13.82 -2.02 -14.50
CA SER A 416 14.09 -2.48 -15.88
C SER A 416 14.46 -3.96 -15.94
N ARG A 417 15.08 -4.50 -14.89
CA ARG A 417 15.47 -5.91 -14.81
C ARG A 417 14.34 -6.84 -14.40
N MET A 418 13.25 -6.30 -13.84
CA MET A 418 12.12 -7.12 -13.41
C MET A 418 11.37 -7.69 -14.60
N ALA A 419 10.93 -8.95 -14.48
CA ALA A 419 10.06 -9.56 -15.45
C ALA A 419 8.70 -8.82 -15.51
N ALA A 420 8.04 -8.90 -16.66
CA ALA A 420 6.66 -8.42 -16.78
C ALA A 420 5.69 -9.32 -15.97
N PRO A 421 4.55 -8.78 -15.50
CA PRO A 421 3.50 -9.58 -14.88
C PRO A 421 3.02 -10.70 -15.81
N VAL A 422 2.90 -11.94 -15.32
CA VAL A 422 2.46 -13.08 -16.14
C VAL A 422 0.93 -13.15 -16.27
N LEU A 423 0.46 -13.86 -17.31
CA LEU A 423 -0.98 -14.10 -17.50
C LEU A 423 -1.50 -15.06 -16.43
N LEU A 424 -2.66 -14.71 -15.90
CA LEU A 424 -3.50 -15.55 -15.09
C LEU A 424 -4.26 -16.54 -15.98
N PRO A 425 -4.64 -17.71 -15.43
CA PRO A 425 -5.62 -18.59 -16.06
C PRO A 425 -6.90 -17.82 -16.50
N PRO A 426 -7.66 -18.32 -17.48
CA PRO A 426 -8.95 -17.71 -17.79
C PRO A 426 -9.96 -17.91 -16.64
N GLN A 427 -10.98 -17.06 -16.57
CA GLN A 427 -12.11 -17.30 -15.68
C GLN A 427 -12.93 -18.50 -16.19
N PRO A 428 -13.50 -19.35 -15.30
CA PRO A 428 -13.55 -19.23 -13.83
C PRO A 428 -12.34 -19.83 -13.08
N LEU A 429 -11.34 -20.39 -13.77
CA LEU A 429 -10.22 -21.12 -13.15
C LEU A 429 -9.43 -20.26 -12.15
N THR A 430 -9.18 -18.99 -12.47
CA THR A 430 -8.53 -18.06 -11.54
C THR A 430 -9.33 -17.85 -10.27
N THR A 431 -10.65 -17.66 -10.38
CA THR A 431 -11.51 -17.47 -9.21
C THR A 431 -11.48 -18.70 -8.30
N ILE A 432 -11.60 -19.89 -8.89
CA ILE A 432 -11.57 -21.15 -8.15
C ILE A 432 -10.21 -21.33 -7.47
N GLY A 433 -9.12 -21.22 -8.24
CA GLY A 433 -7.76 -21.39 -7.72
C GLY A 433 -7.40 -20.38 -6.63
N ALA A 434 -7.73 -19.10 -6.83
CA ALA A 434 -7.48 -18.06 -5.84
C ALA A 434 -8.25 -18.31 -4.54
N LYS A 435 -9.53 -18.68 -4.62
CA LYS A 435 -10.34 -18.97 -3.42
C LYS A 435 -9.83 -20.20 -2.66
N ILE A 436 -9.48 -21.27 -3.37
CA ILE A 436 -8.91 -22.48 -2.75
C ILE A 436 -7.57 -22.14 -2.09
N HIS A 437 -6.68 -21.42 -2.79
CA HIS A 437 -5.37 -21.06 -2.25
C HIS A 437 -5.50 -20.16 -1.02
N LEU A 438 -6.35 -19.14 -1.06
CA LEU A 438 -6.57 -18.25 0.09
C LEU A 438 -7.17 -19.01 1.28
N ALA A 439 -8.14 -19.89 1.06
CA ALA A 439 -8.73 -20.71 2.11
C ALA A 439 -7.71 -21.68 2.73
N TYR A 440 -6.88 -22.32 1.89
CA TYR A 440 -5.80 -23.20 2.34
C TYR A 440 -4.77 -22.45 3.18
N ARG A 441 -4.31 -21.28 2.73
CA ARG A 441 -3.37 -20.44 3.47
C ARG A 441 -3.95 -19.89 4.78
N GLU A 442 -5.23 -19.50 4.79
CA GLU A 442 -5.92 -19.09 6.02
C GLU A 442 -6.03 -20.26 7.01
N TRP A 443 -6.27 -21.49 6.53
CA TRP A 443 -6.24 -22.70 7.36
C TRP A 443 -4.84 -23.01 7.89
N GLN A 444 -3.79 -22.89 7.06
CA GLN A 444 -2.40 -23.07 7.49
C GLN A 444 -1.95 -22.04 8.53
N ALA A 445 -2.35 -20.78 8.36
CA ALA A 445 -2.02 -19.72 9.32
C ALA A 445 -2.61 -19.98 10.72
N GLY A 446 -3.75 -20.70 10.78
CA GLY A 446 -4.35 -21.09 12.05
C GLY A 446 -4.63 -19.88 12.96
N THR A 447 -3.99 -19.88 14.14
CA THR A 447 -4.17 -18.82 15.14
C THR A 447 -3.30 -17.58 14.93
N GLU A 448 -2.32 -17.60 14.01
CA GLU A 448 -1.40 -16.47 13.69
C GLU A 448 -2.09 -15.16 13.27
#